data_AF-A0A7S4UC32-F1
#
_entry.id   AF-A0A7S4UC32-F1
#
_cell.length_a   1.000
_cell.length_b   1.000
_cell.length_c   1.000
_cell.angle_alpha   90.00
_cell.angle_beta   90.00
_cell.angle_gamma   90.00
#
_symmetry.space_group_name_H-M   'P 1'
#
loop_
_entity.id
_entity.type
_entity.pdbx_description
1 polymer ?
#
loop_
_entity_poly.entity_id
_entity_poly.type
_entity_poly.pdbx_seq_one_letter_code
_entity_poly.pdbx_strand_id
1 'polypeptide(L)'
;MPFEYQDNYNAAYAMIDAVHHGPNDLTITYEDGRTAPLTSVSEMRGLAKSLNELQELFELYVIEYREINQCEKDSVQLKRVWDVICMVQTIYSEWRKTKWDDINVENLQEENKKLQKEVKACDKMVKNWPCYKGLEDAVKNMGTSLPLVEELHHPAMRERHWNQLMKTCGVQFKMDDSFTFGGMLDLELHRFEDDVLEIVDRAQKELTIEKQLQKLSETWKNQNLSFPPDSENADLFLLSVDETVMEALEDNSLQLQDLQISK
;
A
#
# COMPACT_ATOMS: atom_id res chain seq x y z
N MET A 1 7.45 1.63 -6.49
CA MET A 1 7.28 3.08 -6.23
C MET A 1 8.65 3.71 -6.10
N PRO A 2 9.08 4.63 -6.99
CA PRO A 2 10.27 5.42 -6.72
C PRO A 2 9.87 6.53 -5.74
N PHE A 3 9.82 6.17 -4.45
CA PHE A 3 9.77 7.15 -3.39
C PHE A 3 11.19 7.72 -3.22
N GLU A 4 11.61 8.55 -4.19
CA GLU A 4 12.93 9.20 -4.28
C GLU A 4 13.11 10.30 -3.21
N TYR A 5 12.81 10.00 -1.95
CA TYR A 5 13.23 10.82 -0.83
C TYR A 5 13.96 10.02 0.25
N GLN A 6 14.14 8.70 0.08
CA GLN A 6 14.88 7.85 1.03
C GLN A 6 16.26 8.42 1.41
N ASP A 7 16.90 9.20 0.52
CA ASP A 7 18.22 9.78 0.75
C ASP A 7 18.23 11.23 1.27
N ASN A 8 17.07 11.88 1.47
CA ASN A 8 17.01 13.33 1.66
C ASN A 8 16.46 13.83 3.02
N TYR A 9 16.12 12.97 3.99
CA TYR A 9 15.67 13.44 5.33
C TYR A 9 16.75 14.23 6.04
N ASN A 10 17.95 13.68 6.09
CA ASN A 10 19.07 14.32 6.77
C ASN A 10 19.42 15.67 6.11
N ALA A 11 19.33 15.76 4.79
CA ALA A 11 19.53 17.01 4.06
C ALA A 11 18.37 18.00 4.27
N ALA A 12 17.12 17.53 4.31
CA ALA A 12 15.96 18.36 4.60
C ALA A 12 16.00 18.92 6.03
N TYR A 13 16.30 18.08 7.02
CA TYR A 13 16.51 18.52 8.41
C TYR A 13 17.73 19.42 8.53
N ALA A 14 18.83 19.14 7.84
CA ALA A 14 20.00 20.03 7.81
C ALA A 14 19.68 21.39 7.17
N MET A 15 18.84 21.45 6.13
CA MET A 15 18.39 22.71 5.55
C MET A 15 17.44 23.46 6.48
N ILE A 16 16.49 22.78 7.13
CA ILE A 16 15.58 23.39 8.11
C ILE A 16 16.38 23.92 9.31
N ASP A 17 17.36 23.15 9.78
CA ASP A 17 18.26 23.53 10.86
C ASP A 17 19.15 24.71 10.46
N ALA A 18 19.70 24.71 9.26
CA ALA A 18 20.46 25.84 8.70
C ALA A 18 19.60 27.10 8.53
N VAL A 19 18.33 26.98 8.16
CA VAL A 19 17.40 28.12 8.07
C VAL A 19 17.09 28.68 9.47
N HIS A 20 16.94 27.81 10.48
CA HIS A 20 16.54 28.21 11.83
C HIS A 20 17.71 28.71 12.69
N HIS A 21 18.86 28.03 12.62
CA HIS A 21 20.05 28.29 13.43
C HIS A 21 21.19 28.96 12.64
N GLY A 22 21.05 29.06 11.32
CA GLY A 22 22.08 29.62 10.45
C GLY A 22 23.09 28.55 10.03
N PRO A 23 23.54 28.52 8.77
CA PRO A 23 24.70 27.76 8.40
C PRO A 23 25.97 28.55 8.72
N ASN A 24 27.01 27.86 9.19
CA ASN A 24 28.36 28.40 9.30
C ASN A 24 29.00 28.74 7.93
N ASP A 25 28.33 28.53 6.77
CA ASP A 25 28.93 28.81 5.43
C ASP A 25 27.99 28.89 4.19
N LEU A 26 26.65 28.97 4.30
CA LEU A 26 25.80 29.19 3.10
C LEU A 26 25.52 30.68 2.88
N THR A 27 25.74 31.16 1.66
CA THR A 27 25.50 32.55 1.24
C THR A 27 24.39 32.60 0.19
N ILE A 28 23.50 33.59 0.30
CA ILE A 28 22.56 33.94 -0.76
C ILE A 28 23.29 34.88 -1.72
N THR A 29 23.45 34.46 -2.97
CA THR A 29 23.86 35.34 -4.08
C THR A 29 22.63 36.01 -4.67
N TYR A 30 22.56 37.34 -4.57
CA TYR A 30 21.56 38.16 -5.26
C TYR A 30 21.89 38.27 -6.76
N GLU A 31 20.91 38.66 -7.59
CA GLU A 31 21.11 38.90 -9.04
C GLU A 31 22.17 39.98 -9.33
N ASP A 32 22.45 40.87 -8.37
CA ASP A 32 23.53 41.88 -8.37
C ASP A 32 24.91 41.30 -7.93
N GLY A 33 25.04 39.98 -7.81
CA GLY A 33 26.30 39.32 -7.43
C GLY A 33 26.74 39.55 -5.97
N ARG A 34 25.94 40.22 -5.15
CA ARG A 34 26.20 40.33 -3.70
C ARG A 34 25.95 38.99 -3.04
N THR A 35 26.87 38.56 -2.20
CA THR A 35 26.71 37.41 -1.30
C THR A 35 26.40 37.91 0.10
N ALA A 36 25.24 37.55 0.66
CA ALA A 36 24.98 37.71 2.08
C ALA A 36 25.06 36.35 2.77
N PRO A 37 25.71 36.21 3.94
CA PRO A 37 25.55 35.01 4.74
C PRO A 37 24.06 34.83 5.04
N LEU A 38 23.57 33.59 4.97
CA LEU A 38 22.25 33.26 5.53
C LEU A 38 22.35 33.50 7.04
N THR A 39 22.04 34.71 7.50
CA THR A 39 21.81 34.92 8.92
C THR A 39 20.59 34.10 9.31
N SER A 40 20.63 33.47 10.48
CA SER A 40 19.55 32.58 10.87
C SER A 40 18.24 33.37 10.99
N VAL A 41 17.10 32.74 10.71
CA VAL A 41 15.80 33.39 10.96
C VAL A 41 15.69 33.84 12.44
N SER A 42 16.35 33.10 13.35
CA SER A 42 16.52 33.47 14.76
C SER A 42 17.32 34.76 14.97
N GLU A 43 18.45 34.95 14.27
CA GLU A 43 19.28 36.16 14.33
C GLU A 43 18.57 37.36 13.70
N MET A 44 17.93 37.19 12.55
CA MET A 44 17.14 38.24 11.91
C MET A 44 16.00 38.71 12.82
N ARG A 45 15.35 37.78 13.52
CA ARG A 45 14.34 38.08 14.55
C ARG A 45 14.93 38.83 15.75
N GLY A 46 16.09 38.38 16.25
CA GLY A 46 16.78 39.04 17.36
C GLY A 46 17.14 40.49 17.01
N LEU A 47 17.68 40.71 15.82
CA LEU A 47 17.96 42.04 15.28
C LEU A 47 16.68 42.88 15.13
N ALA A 48 15.65 42.34 14.50
CA ALA A 48 14.36 43.02 14.34
C ALA A 48 13.76 43.46 15.68
N LYS A 49 13.86 42.60 16.71
CA LYS A 49 13.39 42.92 18.07
C LYS A 49 14.21 44.05 18.69
N SER A 50 15.55 43.98 18.62
CA SER A 50 16.41 45.04 19.15
C SER A 50 16.20 46.38 18.45
N LEU A 51 15.96 46.38 17.14
CA LEU A 51 15.64 47.58 16.37
C LEU A 51 14.28 48.16 16.76
N ASN A 52 13.29 47.31 17.02
CA ASN A 52 11.98 47.76 17.49
C ASN A 52 12.05 48.35 18.90
N GLU A 53 12.84 47.74 19.81
CA GLU A 53 13.10 48.30 21.15
C GLU A 53 13.80 49.66 21.08
N LEU A 54 14.75 49.83 20.15
CA LEU A 54 15.41 51.12 19.90
C LEU A 54 14.43 52.13 19.29
N GLN A 55 13.60 51.73 18.32
CA GLN A 55 12.58 52.60 17.72
C GLN A 55 11.59 53.08 18.78
N GLU A 56 11.16 52.21 19.69
CA GLU A 56 10.29 52.57 20.82
C GLU A 56 10.99 53.53 21.79
N LEU A 57 12.26 53.27 22.14
CA LEU A 57 13.06 54.13 23.01
C LEU A 57 13.28 55.53 22.43
N PHE A 58 13.44 55.64 21.11
CA PHE A 58 13.61 56.90 20.41
C PHE A 58 12.30 57.53 19.92
N GLU A 59 11.14 56.99 20.32
CA GLU A 59 9.79 57.44 19.91
C GLU A 59 9.60 57.50 18.38
N LEU A 60 10.28 56.61 17.66
CA LEU A 60 10.16 56.42 16.21
C LEU A 60 9.00 55.46 15.88
N TYR A 61 8.53 55.53 14.64
CA TYR A 61 7.54 54.58 14.13
C TYR A 61 8.10 53.16 14.12
N VAL A 62 7.46 52.25 14.86
CA VAL A 62 7.85 50.84 14.96
C VAL A 62 7.46 50.11 13.67
N ILE A 63 8.45 49.53 13.00
CA ILE A 63 8.25 48.78 11.75
C ILE A 63 7.82 47.34 12.06
N GLU A 64 6.75 46.89 11.42
CA GLU A 64 6.33 45.48 11.47
C GLU A 64 7.01 44.69 10.34
N TYR A 65 7.95 43.82 10.70
CA TYR A 65 8.63 42.93 9.76
C TYR A 65 7.78 41.69 9.45
N ARG A 66 6.80 41.85 8.56
CA ARG A 66 5.83 40.80 8.20
C ARG A 66 6.47 39.58 7.56
N GLU A 67 7.53 39.79 6.79
CA GLU A 67 8.27 38.76 6.08
C GLU A 67 9.00 37.83 7.07
N ILE A 68 9.59 38.37 8.14
CA ILE A 68 10.25 37.57 9.19
C ILE A 68 9.22 36.71 9.93
N ASN A 69 8.07 37.29 10.27
CA ASN A 69 6.97 36.56 10.91
C ASN A 69 6.40 35.46 10.00
N GLN A 70 6.37 35.67 8.68
CA GLN A 70 5.93 34.67 7.72
C GLN A 70 6.95 33.54 7.58
N CYS A 71 8.24 33.86 7.47
CA CYS A 71 9.32 32.86 7.43
C CYS A 71 9.33 31.97 8.68
N GLU A 72 9.07 32.53 9.87
CA GLU A 72 8.96 31.74 11.12
C GLU A 72 7.80 30.75 11.04
N LYS A 73 6.62 31.21 10.62
CA LYS A 73 5.44 30.34 10.45
C LYS A 73 5.72 29.24 9.42
N ASP A 74 6.30 29.58 8.28
CA ASP A 74 6.60 28.64 7.21
C ASP A 74 7.63 27.61 7.66
N SER A 75 8.67 28.02 8.40
CA SER A 75 9.68 27.11 8.96
C SER A 75 9.08 26.12 9.95
N VAL A 76 8.16 26.55 10.83
CA VAL A 76 7.48 25.67 11.78
C VAL A 76 6.60 24.66 11.04
N GLN A 77 5.87 25.09 10.02
CA GLN A 77 5.03 24.20 9.21
C GLN A 77 5.86 23.23 8.38
N LEU A 78 6.99 23.68 7.83
CA LEU A 78 7.92 22.84 7.09
C LEU A 78 8.50 21.74 7.96
N LYS A 79 8.96 22.07 9.17
CA LYS A 79 9.41 21.06 10.14
C LYS A 79 8.32 20.03 10.41
N ARG A 80 7.10 20.50 10.68
CA ARG A 80 5.96 19.62 10.95
C ARG A 80 5.66 18.66 9.80
N VAL A 81 5.70 19.13 8.55
CA VAL A 81 5.47 18.27 7.37
C VAL A 81 6.58 17.23 7.27
N TRP A 82 7.83 17.61 7.42
CA TRP A 82 8.96 16.68 7.37
C TRP A 82 8.95 15.65 8.50
N ASP A 83 8.51 16.03 9.70
CA ASP A 83 8.29 15.09 10.81
C ASP A 83 7.25 14.03 10.44
N VAL A 84 6.13 14.42 9.83
CA VAL A 84 5.11 13.47 9.34
C VAL A 84 5.66 12.60 8.21
N ILE A 85 6.42 13.14 7.27
CA ILE A 85 7.06 12.35 6.20
C ILE A 85 7.99 11.30 6.81
N CYS A 86 8.85 11.70 7.74
CA CYS A 86 9.80 10.81 8.41
C CYS A 86 9.08 9.69 9.15
N MET A 87 8.01 10.02 9.87
CA MET A 87 7.17 9.06 10.58
C MET A 87 6.52 8.06 9.62
N VAL A 88 5.81 8.52 8.58
CA VAL A 88 5.17 7.65 7.58
C VAL A 88 6.18 6.71 6.94
N GLN A 89 7.38 7.21 6.63
CA GLN A 89 8.40 6.38 6.02
C GLN A 89 9.06 5.40 6.93
N THR A 90 9.25 5.75 8.19
CA THR A 90 9.75 4.80 9.20
C THR A 90 8.76 3.64 9.33
N ILE A 91 7.47 3.95 9.43
CA ILE A 91 6.40 2.95 9.49
C ILE A 91 6.38 2.09 8.22
N TYR A 92 6.44 2.70 7.03
CA TYR A 92 6.47 1.93 5.78
C TYR A 92 7.75 1.10 5.62
N SER A 93 8.90 1.59 6.11
CA SER A 93 10.16 0.85 6.11
C SER A 93 10.10 -0.37 7.03
N GLU A 94 9.41 -0.26 8.17
CA GLU A 94 9.13 -1.40 9.05
C GLU A 94 8.20 -2.40 8.37
N TRP A 95 7.10 -1.93 7.76
CA TRP A 95 6.17 -2.80 7.04
C TRP A 95 6.86 -3.55 5.92
N ARG A 96 7.75 -2.88 5.17
CA ARG A 96 8.52 -3.50 4.08
C ARG A 96 9.40 -4.67 4.53
N LYS A 97 9.78 -4.73 5.80
CA LYS A 97 10.60 -5.82 6.38
C LYS A 97 9.75 -6.99 6.86
N THR A 98 8.44 -6.82 7.02
CA THR A 98 7.54 -7.88 7.42
C THR A 98 7.47 -8.96 6.34
N LYS A 99 7.59 -10.23 6.76
CA LYS A 99 7.44 -11.38 5.87
C LYS A 99 5.99 -11.51 5.42
N TRP A 100 5.79 -12.00 4.20
CA TRP A 100 4.48 -12.17 3.59
C TRP A 100 3.47 -12.92 4.48
N ASP A 101 3.90 -14.02 5.09
CA ASP A 101 3.03 -14.87 5.92
C ASP A 101 2.63 -14.23 7.26
N ASP A 102 3.40 -13.26 7.75
CA ASP A 102 3.17 -12.57 9.03
C ASP A 102 2.37 -11.26 8.85
N ILE A 103 1.92 -10.95 7.62
CA ILE A 103 1.22 -9.70 7.33
C ILE A 103 -0.22 -9.77 7.88
N ASN A 104 -0.49 -8.92 8.87
CA ASN A 104 -1.87 -8.63 9.28
C ASN A 104 -2.41 -7.44 8.50
N VAL A 105 -3.10 -7.72 7.39
CA VAL A 105 -3.61 -6.68 6.47
C VAL A 105 -4.63 -5.75 7.15
N GLU A 106 -5.50 -6.28 8.01
CA GLU A 106 -6.50 -5.50 8.74
C GLU A 106 -5.84 -4.42 9.62
N ASN A 107 -4.81 -4.82 10.37
CA ASN A 107 -4.05 -3.89 11.20
C ASN A 107 -3.33 -2.83 10.35
N LEU A 108 -2.70 -3.24 9.24
CA LEU A 108 -2.04 -2.30 8.33
C LEU A 108 -3.02 -1.30 7.70
N GLN A 109 -4.23 -1.74 7.35
CA GLN A 109 -5.29 -0.85 6.84
C GLN A 109 -5.76 0.15 7.90
N GLU A 110 -5.91 -0.26 9.16
CA GLU A 110 -6.28 0.64 10.24
C GLU A 110 -5.19 1.69 10.50
N GLU A 111 -3.93 1.26 10.57
CA GLU A 111 -2.79 2.16 10.72
C GLU A 111 -2.67 3.11 9.54
N ASN A 112 -2.85 2.63 8.30
CA ASN A 112 -2.82 3.51 7.12
C ASN A 112 -3.95 4.56 7.14
N LYS A 113 -5.14 4.20 7.66
CA LYS A 113 -6.24 5.16 7.88
C LYS A 113 -5.87 6.21 8.93
N LYS A 114 -5.12 5.84 9.99
CA LYS A 114 -4.60 6.79 10.99
C LYS A 114 -3.60 7.75 10.34
N LEU A 115 -2.63 7.22 9.59
CA LEU A 115 -1.66 8.04 8.83
C LEU A 115 -2.36 9.00 7.86
N GLN A 116 -3.39 8.53 7.15
CA GLN A 116 -4.15 9.39 6.23
C GLN A 116 -4.85 10.55 6.95
N LYS A 117 -5.35 10.33 8.18
CA LYS A 117 -5.93 11.40 9.00
C LYS A 117 -4.87 12.39 9.46
N GLU A 118 -3.69 11.93 9.86
CA GLU A 118 -2.58 12.78 10.29
C GLU A 118 -2.04 13.64 9.14
N VAL A 119 -1.88 13.07 7.94
CA VAL A 119 -1.52 13.83 6.73
C VAL A 119 -2.59 14.88 6.41
N LYS A 120 -3.88 14.54 6.53
CA LYS A 120 -4.98 15.50 6.27
C LYS A 120 -5.09 16.61 7.32
N ALA A 121 -4.61 16.37 8.55
CA ALA A 121 -4.61 17.31 9.66
C ALA A 121 -3.51 18.40 9.55
N CYS A 122 -2.60 18.27 8.58
CA CYS A 122 -1.65 19.34 8.25
C CYS A 122 -2.37 20.60 7.75
N ASP A 123 -1.74 21.77 7.94
CA ASP A 123 -2.30 23.07 7.59
C ASP A 123 -2.66 23.16 6.08
N LYS A 124 -3.67 23.96 5.73
CA LYS A 124 -4.03 24.18 4.32
C LYS A 124 -2.88 24.81 3.53
N MET A 125 -2.05 25.62 4.17
CA MET A 125 -0.92 26.30 3.53
C MET A 125 0.10 25.31 2.96
N VAL A 126 0.34 24.20 3.67
CA VAL A 126 1.34 23.20 3.24
C VAL A 126 0.82 22.28 2.14
N LYS A 127 -0.50 22.24 1.88
CA LYS A 127 -1.10 21.33 0.89
C LYS A 127 -0.69 21.59 -0.55
N ASN A 128 -0.27 22.83 -0.82
CA ASN A 128 0.22 23.21 -2.15
C ASN A 128 1.68 22.79 -2.37
N TRP A 129 2.41 22.40 -1.31
CA TRP A 129 3.82 22.08 -1.41
C TRP A 129 4.04 20.70 -2.05
N PRO A 130 5.07 20.54 -2.90
CA PRO A 130 5.39 19.26 -3.53
C PRO A 130 5.62 18.12 -2.53
N CYS A 131 6.26 18.41 -1.40
CA CYS A 131 6.52 17.41 -0.35
C CYS A 131 5.22 16.87 0.27
N TYR A 132 4.21 17.74 0.48
CA TYR A 132 2.90 17.32 0.96
C TYR A 132 2.16 16.46 -0.06
N LYS A 133 2.16 16.88 -1.33
CA LYS A 133 1.49 16.12 -2.40
C LYS A 133 2.09 14.73 -2.55
N GLY A 134 3.43 14.63 -2.57
CA GLY A 134 4.11 13.33 -2.59
C GLY A 134 3.75 12.45 -1.40
N LEU A 135 3.65 13.03 -0.20
CA LEU A 135 3.20 12.31 1.01
C LEU A 135 1.74 11.84 0.91
N GLU A 136 0.85 12.71 0.46
CA GLU A 136 -0.57 12.39 0.28
C GLU A 136 -0.77 11.27 -0.74
N ASP A 137 -0.06 11.34 -1.87
CA ASP A 137 -0.07 10.32 -2.90
C ASP A 137 0.51 9.00 -2.38
N ALA A 138 1.57 9.02 -1.57
CA ALA A 138 2.13 7.81 -0.93
C ALA A 138 1.08 7.06 -0.11
N VAL A 139 0.41 7.78 0.79
CA VAL A 139 -0.55 7.22 1.74
C VAL A 139 -1.81 6.76 1.01
N LYS A 140 -2.20 7.49 -0.05
CA LYS A 140 -3.29 7.09 -0.94
C LYS A 140 -2.95 5.81 -1.71
N ASN A 141 -1.78 5.73 -2.32
CA ASN A 141 -1.34 4.54 -3.07
C ASN A 141 -1.23 3.32 -2.16
N MET A 142 -0.75 3.49 -0.92
CA MET A 142 -0.78 2.44 0.10
C MET A 142 -2.21 2.02 0.44
N GLY A 143 -3.12 2.98 0.55
CA GLY A 143 -4.54 2.73 0.82
C GLY A 143 -5.25 1.92 -0.27
N THR A 144 -4.84 2.08 -1.54
CA THR A 144 -5.31 1.23 -2.65
C THR A 144 -4.59 -0.12 -2.70
N SER A 145 -3.31 -0.17 -2.34
CA SER A 145 -2.53 -1.41 -2.42
C SER A 145 -2.88 -2.41 -1.30
N LEU A 146 -3.25 -1.94 -0.10
CA LEU A 146 -3.53 -2.81 1.04
C LEU A 146 -4.75 -3.74 0.85
N PRO A 147 -5.89 -3.29 0.32
CA PRO A 147 -7.00 -4.19 -0.03
C PRO A 147 -6.61 -5.24 -1.07
N LEU A 148 -5.81 -4.87 -2.08
CA LEU A 148 -5.32 -5.81 -3.08
C LEU A 148 -4.42 -6.89 -2.46
N VAL A 149 -3.62 -6.51 -1.46
CA VAL A 149 -2.79 -7.45 -0.70
C VAL A 149 -3.65 -8.43 0.11
N GLU A 150 -4.77 -7.98 0.66
CA GLU A 150 -5.75 -8.83 1.35
C GLU A 150 -6.32 -9.90 0.41
N GLU A 151 -6.77 -9.48 -0.77
CA GLU A 151 -7.29 -10.36 -1.81
C GLU A 151 -6.23 -11.36 -2.33
N LEU A 152 -4.98 -10.90 -2.46
CA LEU A 152 -3.84 -11.73 -2.87
C LEU A 152 -3.39 -12.71 -1.78
N HIS A 153 -3.74 -12.48 -0.51
CA HIS A 153 -3.49 -13.43 0.58
C HIS A 153 -4.49 -14.61 0.58
N HIS A 154 -5.52 -14.58 -0.28
CA HIS A 154 -6.50 -15.64 -0.35
C HIS A 154 -5.86 -17.00 -0.75
N PRO A 155 -6.19 -18.12 -0.09
CA PRO A 155 -5.57 -19.44 -0.35
C PRO A 155 -5.86 -20.03 -1.75
N ALA A 156 -6.71 -19.37 -2.54
CA ALA A 156 -6.92 -19.70 -3.94
C ALA A 156 -5.71 -19.31 -4.82
N MET A 157 -4.86 -18.40 -4.35
CA MET A 157 -3.67 -17.98 -5.06
C MET A 157 -2.63 -19.10 -5.14
N ARG A 158 -2.14 -19.37 -6.34
CA ARG A 158 -1.20 -20.45 -6.66
C ARG A 158 -0.12 -19.94 -7.58
N GLU A 159 0.94 -20.71 -7.77
CA GLU A 159 2.08 -20.37 -8.62
C GLU A 159 1.67 -19.87 -10.01
N ARG A 160 0.64 -20.46 -10.64
CA ARG A 160 0.11 -20.00 -11.93
C ARG A 160 -0.43 -18.56 -11.90
N HIS A 161 -1.13 -18.17 -10.83
CA HIS A 161 -1.70 -16.83 -10.65
C HIS A 161 -0.59 -15.83 -10.34
N TRP A 162 0.40 -16.22 -9.51
CA TRP A 162 1.59 -15.41 -9.25
C TRP A 162 2.40 -15.17 -10.53
N ASN A 163 2.56 -16.19 -11.38
CA ASN A 163 3.19 -16.06 -12.69
C ASN A 163 2.43 -15.11 -13.63
N GLN A 164 1.09 -15.09 -13.56
CA GLN A 164 0.28 -14.16 -14.34
C GLN A 164 0.45 -12.73 -13.82
N LEU A 165 0.40 -12.54 -12.49
CA LEU A 165 0.61 -11.25 -11.83
C LEU A 165 1.98 -10.66 -12.21
N MET A 166 3.05 -11.46 -12.15
CA MET A 166 4.39 -11.04 -12.57
C MET A 166 4.46 -10.58 -14.03
N LYS A 167 3.73 -11.24 -14.92
CA LYS A 167 3.67 -10.84 -16.34
C LYS A 167 2.95 -9.52 -16.52
N THR A 168 1.85 -9.30 -15.80
CA THR A 168 1.08 -8.05 -15.86
C THR A 168 1.88 -6.88 -15.31
N CYS A 169 2.51 -7.06 -14.13
CA CYS A 169 3.31 -6.01 -13.50
C CYS A 169 4.67 -5.79 -14.18
N GLY A 170 5.13 -6.74 -15.00
CA GLY A 170 6.44 -6.68 -15.66
C GLY A 170 7.64 -6.88 -14.72
N VAL A 171 7.40 -7.41 -13.52
CA VAL A 171 8.41 -7.64 -12.48
C VAL A 171 8.46 -9.13 -12.17
N GLN A 172 9.65 -9.70 -12.14
CA GLN A 172 9.86 -11.09 -11.72
C GLN A 172 10.23 -11.14 -10.25
N PHE A 173 9.53 -11.97 -9.48
CA PHE A 173 9.86 -12.33 -8.11
C PHE A 173 9.57 -13.82 -7.88
N LYS A 174 10.01 -14.37 -6.75
CA LYS A 174 9.61 -15.71 -6.33
C LYS A 174 8.88 -15.58 -5.01
N MET A 175 7.72 -16.22 -4.93
CA MET A 175 7.04 -16.45 -3.65
C MET A 175 7.79 -17.56 -2.92
N ASP A 176 8.82 -17.16 -2.19
CA ASP A 176 9.54 -18.02 -1.24
C ASP A 176 9.25 -17.55 0.19
N ASP A 177 9.65 -18.35 1.19
CA ASP A 177 9.51 -18.03 2.63
C ASP A 177 10.28 -16.77 3.07
N SER A 178 11.04 -16.15 2.15
CA SER A 178 11.75 -14.89 2.35
C SER A 178 11.06 -13.70 1.69
N PHE A 179 9.97 -13.92 0.95
CA PHE A 179 9.22 -12.85 0.31
C PHE A 179 8.65 -11.89 1.35
N THR A 180 8.94 -10.61 1.17
CA THR A 180 8.55 -9.56 2.10
C THR A 180 7.46 -8.70 1.50
N PHE A 181 6.72 -8.01 2.37
CA PHE A 181 5.77 -6.99 1.94
C PHE A 181 6.41 -5.92 1.05
N GLY A 182 7.69 -5.61 1.26
CA GLY A 182 8.42 -4.68 0.40
C GLY A 182 8.51 -5.14 -1.05
N GLY A 183 8.78 -6.43 -1.29
CA GLY A 183 8.77 -7.01 -2.63
C GLY A 183 7.39 -6.91 -3.30
N MET A 184 6.31 -7.07 -2.52
CA MET A 184 4.95 -6.88 -3.01
C MET A 184 4.65 -5.42 -3.36
N LEU A 185 5.06 -4.47 -2.52
CA LEU A 185 4.85 -3.04 -2.78
C LEU A 185 5.63 -2.53 -3.99
N ASP A 186 6.75 -3.17 -4.32
CA ASP A 186 7.56 -2.82 -5.49
C ASP A 186 6.88 -3.17 -6.81
N LEU A 187 5.84 -4.04 -6.80
CA LEU A 187 4.98 -4.33 -7.94
C LEU A 187 4.04 -3.17 -8.31
N GLU A 188 3.94 -2.15 -7.45
CA GLU A 188 3.06 -1.00 -7.67
C GLU A 188 1.61 -1.41 -7.96
N LEU A 189 1.05 -2.31 -7.12
CA LEU A 189 -0.30 -2.88 -7.31
C LEU A 189 -1.40 -1.84 -7.57
N HIS A 190 -1.29 -0.65 -6.96
CA HIS A 190 -2.18 0.50 -7.20
C HIS A 190 -2.26 0.96 -8.67
N ARG A 191 -1.36 0.54 -9.56
CA ARG A 191 -1.38 0.85 -11.00
C ARG A 191 -2.11 -0.20 -11.83
N PHE A 192 -2.26 -1.41 -11.30
CA PHE A 192 -2.82 -2.58 -11.97
C PHE A 192 -4.01 -3.14 -11.17
N GLU A 193 -4.76 -2.28 -10.48
CA GLU A 193 -5.83 -2.66 -9.55
C GLU A 193 -6.84 -3.62 -10.21
N ASP A 194 -7.35 -3.27 -11.39
CA ASP A 194 -8.34 -4.07 -12.12
C ASP A 194 -7.78 -5.45 -12.51
N ASP A 195 -6.54 -5.50 -13.03
CA ASP A 195 -5.91 -6.75 -13.46
C ASP A 195 -5.64 -7.68 -12.26
N VAL A 196 -5.22 -7.11 -11.12
CA VAL A 196 -4.98 -7.85 -9.88
C VAL A 196 -6.29 -8.48 -9.39
N LEU A 197 -7.37 -7.71 -9.37
CA LEU A 197 -8.69 -8.19 -8.96
C LEU A 197 -9.21 -9.28 -9.90
N GLU A 198 -9.01 -9.15 -11.21
CA GLU A 198 -9.39 -10.18 -12.18
C GLU A 198 -8.63 -11.50 -11.94
N ILE A 199 -7.32 -11.43 -11.65
CA ILE A 199 -6.51 -12.60 -11.33
C ILE A 199 -7.01 -13.29 -10.05
N VAL A 200 -7.34 -12.53 -9.01
CA VAL A 200 -7.85 -13.08 -7.75
C VAL A 200 -9.24 -13.69 -7.94
N ASP A 201 -10.16 -13.02 -8.63
CA ASP A 201 -11.50 -13.54 -8.91
C ASP A 201 -11.42 -14.86 -9.70
N ARG A 202 -10.56 -14.90 -10.72
CA ARG A 202 -10.29 -16.13 -11.47
C ARG A 202 -9.76 -17.23 -10.56
N ALA A 203 -8.81 -16.92 -9.68
CA ALA A 203 -8.27 -17.89 -8.74
C ALA A 203 -9.37 -18.46 -7.81
N GLN A 204 -10.23 -17.60 -7.27
CA GLN A 204 -11.33 -18.01 -6.39
C GLN A 204 -12.38 -18.88 -7.12
N LYS A 205 -12.72 -18.54 -8.36
CA LYS A 205 -13.60 -19.35 -9.21
C LYS A 205 -12.97 -20.72 -9.50
N GLU A 206 -11.69 -20.75 -9.87
CA GLU A 206 -10.97 -22.01 -10.12
C GLU A 206 -10.94 -22.90 -8.87
N LEU A 207 -10.70 -22.34 -7.68
CA LEU A 207 -10.77 -23.10 -6.42
C LEU A 207 -12.16 -23.68 -6.17
N THR A 208 -13.21 -22.93 -6.49
CA THR A 208 -14.60 -23.38 -6.33
C THR A 208 -14.91 -24.55 -7.26
N ILE A 209 -14.51 -24.45 -8.53
CA ILE A 209 -14.64 -25.53 -9.53
C ILE A 209 -13.89 -26.77 -9.06
N GLU A 210 -12.65 -26.62 -8.58
CA GLU A 210 -11.85 -27.75 -8.12
C GLU A 210 -12.46 -28.46 -6.90
N LYS A 211 -13.03 -27.72 -5.93
CA LYS A 211 -13.74 -28.32 -4.80
C LYS A 211 -14.98 -29.09 -5.25
N GLN A 212 -15.73 -28.58 -6.23
CA GLN A 212 -16.89 -29.28 -6.79
C GLN A 212 -16.47 -30.56 -7.52
N LEU A 213 -15.41 -30.50 -8.34
CA LEU A 213 -14.85 -31.67 -9.02
C LEU A 213 -14.30 -32.70 -8.03
N GLN A 214 -13.68 -32.27 -6.94
CA GLN A 214 -13.21 -33.16 -5.89
C GLN A 214 -14.39 -33.88 -5.20
N LYS A 215 -15.43 -33.13 -4.82
CA LYS A 215 -16.65 -33.71 -4.25
C LYS A 215 -17.29 -34.72 -5.20
N LEU A 216 -17.37 -34.40 -6.49
CA LEU A 216 -17.83 -35.30 -7.53
C LEU A 216 -17.00 -36.59 -7.56
N SER A 217 -15.67 -36.46 -7.60
CA SER A 217 -14.77 -37.62 -7.58
C SER A 217 -14.94 -38.48 -6.32
N GLU A 218 -15.15 -37.87 -5.16
CA GLU A 218 -15.39 -38.58 -3.90
C GLU A 218 -16.74 -39.30 -3.89
N THR A 219 -17.80 -38.65 -4.40
CA THR A 219 -19.11 -39.29 -4.58
C THR A 219 -18.97 -40.55 -5.43
N TRP A 220 -18.37 -40.45 -6.62
CA TRP A 220 -18.22 -41.60 -7.53
C TRP A 220 -17.27 -42.68 -7.03
N LYS A 221 -16.24 -42.32 -6.26
CA LYS A 221 -15.33 -43.30 -5.65
C LYS A 221 -16.03 -44.18 -4.60
N ASN A 222 -17.06 -43.66 -3.95
CA ASN A 222 -17.80 -44.35 -2.91
C ASN A 222 -19.08 -45.04 -3.42
N GLN A 223 -19.42 -44.87 -4.70
CA GLN A 223 -20.57 -45.56 -5.30
C GLN A 223 -20.24 -47.04 -5.52
N ASN A 224 -21.09 -47.93 -5.02
CA ASN A 224 -20.99 -49.36 -5.24
C ASN A 224 -22.19 -49.82 -6.06
N LEU A 225 -21.92 -50.44 -7.20
CA LEU A 225 -22.94 -51.12 -7.99
C LEU A 225 -23.17 -52.52 -7.42
N SER A 226 -24.44 -52.85 -7.18
CA SER A 226 -24.80 -54.18 -6.69
C SER A 226 -25.02 -55.11 -7.87
N PHE A 227 -24.47 -56.31 -7.76
CA PHE A 227 -24.61 -57.37 -8.75
C PHE A 227 -25.25 -58.59 -8.10
N PRO A 228 -26.57 -58.56 -7.80
CA PRO A 228 -27.26 -59.72 -7.29
C PRO A 228 -27.27 -60.87 -8.32
N PRO A 229 -27.12 -62.14 -7.87
CA PRO A 229 -27.27 -63.29 -8.76
C PRO A 229 -28.72 -63.43 -9.22
N ASP A 230 -28.90 -63.88 -10.45
CA ASP A 230 -30.22 -64.08 -11.05
C ASP A 230 -30.97 -65.24 -10.38
N SER A 231 -32.30 -65.09 -10.28
CA SER A 231 -33.18 -66.06 -9.63
C SER A 231 -33.29 -67.40 -10.37
N GLU A 232 -33.03 -67.43 -11.67
CA GLU A 232 -33.10 -68.63 -12.51
C GLU A 232 -31.73 -69.23 -12.84
N ASN A 233 -30.66 -68.43 -12.87
CA ASN A 233 -29.29 -68.89 -13.12
C ASN A 233 -28.30 -68.27 -12.12
N ALA A 234 -27.79 -69.08 -11.19
CA ALA A 234 -26.82 -68.64 -10.18
C ALA A 234 -25.46 -68.19 -10.76
N ASP A 235 -25.16 -68.55 -12.02
CA ASP A 235 -23.94 -68.13 -12.73
C ASP A 235 -24.11 -66.77 -13.43
N LEU A 236 -25.31 -66.19 -13.43
CA LEU A 236 -25.59 -64.89 -14.04
C LEU A 236 -25.74 -63.82 -12.94
N PHE A 237 -24.98 -62.74 -13.03
CA PHE A 237 -25.10 -61.59 -12.13
C PHE A 237 -25.79 -60.43 -12.86
N LEU A 238 -26.94 -59.99 -12.35
CA LEU A 238 -27.67 -58.87 -12.93
C LEU A 238 -27.19 -57.56 -12.31
N LEU A 239 -26.96 -56.53 -13.13
CA LEU A 239 -26.66 -55.19 -12.63
C LEU A 239 -27.94 -54.60 -12.00
N SER A 240 -27.92 -54.40 -10.68
CA SER A 240 -28.93 -53.63 -9.99
C SER A 240 -28.36 -52.24 -9.68
N VAL A 241 -28.84 -51.24 -10.43
CA VAL A 241 -28.53 -49.83 -10.19
C VAL A 241 -29.58 -49.31 -9.23
N ASP A 242 -29.13 -48.85 -8.06
CA ASP A 242 -30.02 -48.18 -7.12
C ASP A 242 -30.47 -46.83 -7.68
N GLU A 243 -31.71 -46.42 -7.39
CA GLU A 243 -32.29 -45.16 -7.90
C GLU A 243 -31.45 -43.94 -7.48
N THR A 244 -30.84 -44.04 -6.30
CA THR A 244 -29.90 -43.05 -5.74
C THR A 244 -28.66 -42.81 -6.62
N VAL A 245 -28.18 -43.82 -7.34
CA VAL A 245 -27.04 -43.70 -8.27
C VAL A 245 -27.46 -42.97 -9.54
N MET A 246 -28.70 -43.19 -9.99
CA MET A 246 -29.27 -42.55 -11.17
C MET A 246 -29.55 -41.07 -10.89
N GLU A 247 -30.15 -40.74 -9.75
CA GLU A 247 -30.34 -39.35 -9.29
C GLU A 247 -28.99 -38.62 -9.16
N ALA A 248 -27.99 -39.25 -8.53
CA ALA A 248 -26.66 -38.66 -8.41
C ALA A 248 -25.99 -38.45 -9.78
N LEU A 249 -26.26 -39.29 -10.78
CA LEU A 249 -25.75 -39.11 -12.14
C LEU A 249 -26.35 -37.88 -12.81
N GLU A 250 -27.67 -37.74 -12.75
CA GLU A 250 -28.39 -36.62 -13.35
C GLU A 250 -27.98 -35.29 -12.70
N ASP A 251 -27.95 -35.22 -11.37
CA ASP A 251 -27.52 -34.04 -10.63
C ASP A 251 -26.09 -33.63 -10.95
N ASN A 252 -25.17 -34.60 -10.99
CA ASN A 252 -23.77 -34.34 -11.31
C ASN A 252 -23.57 -33.92 -12.78
N SER A 253 -24.38 -34.46 -13.70
CA SER A 253 -24.37 -34.06 -15.10
C SER A 253 -24.81 -32.61 -15.28
N LEU A 254 -25.87 -32.19 -14.57
CA LEU A 254 -26.33 -30.80 -14.57
C LEU A 254 -25.28 -29.86 -13.98
N GLN A 255 -24.68 -30.22 -12.84
CA GLN A 255 -23.61 -29.41 -12.23
C GLN A 255 -22.41 -29.21 -13.16
N LEU A 256 -21.98 -30.26 -13.87
CA LEU A 256 -20.89 -30.14 -14.85
C LEU A 256 -21.27 -29.26 -16.05
N GLN A 257 -22.53 -29.33 -16.50
CA GLN A 257 -23.03 -28.51 -17.59
C GLN A 257 -23.05 -27.02 -17.21
N ASP A 258 -23.47 -26.69 -15.99
CA ASP A 258 -23.43 -25.33 -15.45
C ASP A 258 -21.99 -24.80 -15.32
N LEU A 259 -21.05 -25.64 -14.87
CA LEU A 259 -19.64 -25.28 -14.77
C LEU A 259 -18.99 -25.03 -16.12
N GLN A 260 -19.42 -25.74 -17.17
CA GLN A 260 -18.91 -25.55 -18.53
C GLN A 260 -19.38 -24.21 -19.15
N ILE A 261 -20.54 -23.71 -18.73
CA ILE A 261 -21.10 -22.44 -19.20
C ILE A 261 -20.51 -21.25 -18.43
N SER A 262 -20.11 -21.45 -17.19
CA SER A 262 -19.43 -20.44 -16.37
C SER A 262 -18.02 -20.15 -16.92
N LYS A 263 -17.87 -19.02 -17.61
CA LYS A 263 -16.57 -18.49 -18.08
C LYS A 263 -15.78 -17.82 -16.97
#